data_AF-A0A6C0HX94-F1
#
_entry.id   AF-A0A6C0HX94-F1
#
_cell.length_a   1.000
_cell.length_b   1.000
_cell.length_c   1.000
_cell.angle_alpha   90.00
_cell.angle_beta   90.00
_cell.angle_gamma   90.00
#
_symmetry.space_group_name_H-M   'P 1'
#
loop_
_entity.id
_entity.type
_entity.pdbx_description
1 polymer ?
#
loop_
_entity_poly.entity_id
_entity_poly.type
_entity_poly.pdbx_seq_one_letter_code
_entity_poly.pdbx_strand_id
1 'polypeptide(L)'
;MKKKKKDEFQEFRNNEKSAYKTFKIPIKSILHNCDTTQPVINNLVFEMNDLMIHAYQFIRLYVLSCYTNNQTLPIIDDTFILYCIKTLGTRDNRGKKCKDTALLDTLEKFYLEEYQPLLNHEKTNLKNTTFLLPYLATQIHTSLSNNSQEHFIQHFLRFINKTTTAITEDKSILFKLKHQLMILDNETNEIFNEWKTTHLHNIFPQNIKKSIHYDVKVRPFEYLKGMLYMNEVLEKEEHKLFQPLPLRSNIIPKHIIIDTASLVSLFCPETDKDGNKNKKGNLLSNIKDNQHDIWNSFLNLNHKIFRNQYYQFHHQIQTDGISCCLLFIRKDLKDKKWGSRVPTIPEQDFYNIEDLSKEQLDTLKDRNIVGCDPGKRSL
;
A
#
# COMPACT_ATOMS: atom_id res chain seq x y z
N MET A 1 23.14 -0.41 -18.23
CA MET A 1 23.42 0.03 -16.84
C MET A 1 24.68 -0.67 -16.35
N LYS A 2 25.72 0.06 -15.91
CA LYS A 2 26.85 -0.55 -15.21
C LYS A 2 26.31 -1.16 -13.92
N LYS A 3 26.51 -2.47 -13.69
CA LYS A 3 26.22 -3.11 -12.40
C LYS A 3 26.89 -2.26 -11.32
N LYS A 4 26.11 -1.85 -10.31
CA LYS A 4 26.67 -1.26 -9.09
C LYS A 4 27.76 -2.22 -8.60
N LYS A 5 28.97 -1.73 -8.37
CA LYS A 5 30.02 -2.56 -7.76
C LYS A 5 29.46 -3.02 -6.42
N LYS A 6 29.35 -4.33 -6.22
CA LYS A 6 29.06 -4.88 -4.89
C LYS A 6 30.24 -4.49 -4.00
N ASP A 7 29.94 -4.09 -2.77
CA ASP A 7 30.99 -3.85 -1.78
C ASP A 7 31.76 -5.16 -1.51
N GLU A 8 32.90 -5.06 -0.81
CA GLU A 8 33.67 -6.24 -0.45
C GLU A 8 32.85 -7.11 0.52
N PHE A 9 32.76 -8.42 0.26
CA PHE A 9 32.00 -9.33 1.08
C PHE A 9 32.55 -9.36 2.52
N GLN A 10 31.75 -8.93 3.50
CA GLN A 10 32.13 -8.93 4.92
C GLN A 10 31.49 -10.10 5.68
N GLU A 11 30.16 -10.21 5.68
CA GLU A 11 29.44 -11.30 6.35
C GLU A 11 28.11 -11.65 5.66
N PHE A 12 27.65 -12.90 5.83
CA PHE A 12 26.39 -13.40 5.24
C PHE A 12 25.13 -12.86 5.93
N ARG A 13 25.24 -12.41 7.18
CA ARG A 13 24.12 -11.87 7.95
C ARG A 13 24.57 -10.61 8.64
N ASN A 14 23.96 -9.50 8.31
CA ASN A 14 24.14 -8.29 9.09
C ASN A 14 23.68 -8.54 10.54
N ASN A 15 24.61 -8.43 11.49
CA ASN A 15 24.32 -8.57 12.92
C ASN A 15 23.62 -7.34 13.52
N GLU A 16 23.48 -6.25 12.75
CA GLU A 16 22.76 -5.06 13.16
C GLU A 16 21.27 -5.34 13.35
N LYS A 17 20.76 -4.88 14.49
CA LYS A 17 19.36 -5.02 14.85
C LYS A 17 18.54 -3.90 14.25
N SER A 18 17.59 -4.26 13.38
CA SER A 18 16.62 -3.32 12.81
C SER A 18 15.86 -2.59 13.91
N ALA A 19 15.48 -1.34 13.65
CA ALA A 19 14.74 -0.55 14.62
C ALA A 19 13.39 -1.16 15.00
N TYR A 20 12.70 -1.71 14.00
CA TYR A 20 11.45 -2.42 14.17
C TYR A 20 11.63 -3.89 13.79
N LYS A 21 10.88 -4.75 14.48
CA LYS A 21 10.82 -6.18 14.19
C LYS A 21 9.38 -6.65 14.34
N THR A 22 8.95 -7.54 13.46
CA THR A 22 7.61 -8.13 13.52
C THR A 22 7.71 -9.59 13.89
N PHE A 23 6.87 -10.04 14.82
CA PHE A 23 6.74 -11.46 15.17
C PHE A 23 5.34 -11.95 14.83
N LYS A 24 5.25 -13.06 14.09
CA LYS A 24 3.98 -13.65 13.66
C LYS A 24 3.57 -14.78 14.59
N ILE A 25 2.29 -14.81 14.98
CA ILE A 25 1.69 -15.83 15.86
C ILE A 25 0.20 -15.99 15.54
N PRO A 26 -0.44 -17.14 15.78
CA PRO A 26 -1.90 -17.23 15.77
C PRO A 26 -2.49 -16.31 16.84
N ILE A 27 -3.49 -15.49 16.48
CA ILE A 27 -4.05 -14.49 17.41
C ILE A 27 -4.64 -15.16 18.66
N LYS A 28 -5.31 -16.32 18.47
CA LYS A 28 -5.89 -17.13 19.55
C LYS A 28 -4.89 -17.51 20.66
N SER A 29 -3.60 -17.61 20.34
CA SER A 29 -2.57 -18.02 21.31
C SER A 29 -2.25 -16.93 22.33
N ILE A 30 -2.66 -15.70 22.08
CA ILE A 30 -2.34 -14.54 22.90
C ILE A 30 -3.57 -13.75 23.35
N LEU A 31 -4.80 -14.11 22.94
CA LEU A 31 -6.02 -13.45 23.42
C LEU A 31 -6.39 -13.94 24.82
N HIS A 32 -6.84 -13.05 25.70
CA HIS A 32 -7.35 -13.45 27.02
C HIS A 32 -8.70 -14.16 26.95
N ASN A 33 -9.69 -13.56 26.29
CA ASN A 33 -11.04 -14.11 26.15
C ASN A 33 -11.27 -14.54 24.70
N CYS A 34 -10.51 -15.55 24.25
CA CYS A 34 -10.46 -15.95 22.84
C CYS A 34 -11.86 -16.22 22.25
N ASP A 35 -12.70 -16.97 22.96
CA ASP A 35 -14.01 -17.42 22.47
C ASP A 35 -14.99 -16.27 22.20
N THR A 36 -14.87 -15.16 22.93
CA THR A 36 -15.74 -13.98 22.76
C THR A 36 -15.07 -12.89 21.93
N THR A 37 -13.76 -12.73 22.05
CA THR A 37 -13.02 -11.61 21.42
C THR A 37 -12.69 -11.91 19.96
N GLN A 38 -12.31 -13.16 19.64
CA GLN A 38 -11.91 -13.50 18.28
C GLN A 38 -13.05 -13.36 17.26
N PRO A 39 -14.31 -13.77 17.55
CA PRO A 39 -15.43 -13.52 16.63
C PRO A 39 -15.63 -12.02 16.33
N VAL A 40 -15.48 -11.14 17.33
CA VAL A 40 -15.58 -9.69 17.13
C VAL A 40 -14.47 -9.17 16.23
N ILE A 41 -13.23 -9.65 16.41
CA ILE A 41 -12.11 -9.32 15.52
C ILE A 41 -12.37 -9.82 14.10
N ASN A 42 -12.88 -11.04 13.94
CA ASN A 42 -13.17 -11.61 12.63
C ASN A 42 -14.22 -10.79 11.88
N ASN A 43 -15.32 -10.43 12.54
CA ASN A 43 -16.36 -9.60 11.96
C ASN A 43 -15.80 -8.23 11.55
N LEU A 44 -15.01 -7.59 12.42
CA LEU A 44 -14.34 -6.34 12.10
C LEU A 44 -13.42 -6.47 10.88
N VAL A 45 -12.64 -7.57 10.79
CA VAL A 45 -11.77 -7.84 9.64
C VAL A 45 -12.60 -7.98 8.37
N PHE A 46 -13.73 -8.69 8.39
CA PHE A 46 -14.60 -8.82 7.24
C PHE A 46 -15.18 -7.47 6.81
N GLU A 47 -15.78 -6.72 7.72
CA GLU A 47 -16.36 -5.40 7.44
C GLU A 47 -15.34 -4.43 6.85
N MET A 48 -14.14 -4.35 7.43
CA MET A 48 -13.11 -3.43 6.93
C MET A 48 -12.55 -3.86 5.57
N ASN A 49 -12.46 -5.17 5.31
CA ASN A 49 -12.00 -5.67 4.01
C ASN A 49 -13.07 -5.49 2.92
N ASP A 50 -14.34 -5.63 3.26
CA ASP A 50 -15.47 -5.36 2.37
C ASP A 50 -15.54 -3.87 2.01
N LEU A 51 -15.47 -3.00 3.02
CA LEU A 51 -15.37 -1.56 2.85
C LEU A 51 -14.18 -1.15 1.95
N MET A 52 -13.02 -1.81 2.10
CA MET A 52 -11.88 -1.58 1.21
C MET A 52 -12.17 -1.98 -0.24
N ILE A 53 -12.85 -3.10 -0.48
CA ILE A 53 -13.22 -3.55 -1.84
C ILE A 53 -14.09 -2.48 -2.49
N HIS A 54 -15.13 -2.03 -1.80
CA HIS A 54 -16.01 -0.97 -2.29
C HIS A 54 -15.27 0.36 -2.46
N ALA A 55 -14.32 0.70 -1.59
CA ALA A 55 -13.51 1.91 -1.76
C ALA A 55 -12.70 1.89 -3.07
N TYR A 56 -12.07 0.76 -3.43
CA TYR A 56 -11.38 0.63 -4.72
C TYR A 56 -12.34 0.77 -5.91
N GLN A 57 -13.52 0.13 -5.85
CA GLN A 57 -14.52 0.19 -6.90
C GLN A 57 -15.07 1.62 -7.07
N PHE A 58 -15.40 2.28 -5.96
CA PHE A 58 -15.90 3.64 -5.92
C PHE A 58 -14.90 4.64 -6.49
N ILE A 59 -13.64 4.60 -6.03
CA ILE A 59 -12.56 5.46 -6.55
C ILE A 59 -12.41 5.25 -8.05
N ARG A 60 -12.40 3.99 -8.50
CA ARG A 60 -12.27 3.67 -9.92
C ARG A 60 -13.43 4.22 -10.74
N LEU A 61 -14.67 3.99 -10.32
CA LEU A 61 -15.84 4.47 -11.03
C LEU A 61 -15.87 6.00 -11.09
N TYR A 62 -15.55 6.67 -9.97
CA TYR A 62 -15.49 8.12 -9.89
C TYR A 62 -14.43 8.71 -10.82
N VAL A 63 -13.21 8.18 -10.81
CA VAL A 63 -12.13 8.65 -11.70
C VAL A 63 -12.49 8.42 -13.17
N LEU A 64 -13.10 7.28 -13.51
CA LEU A 64 -13.55 7.01 -14.87
C LEU A 64 -14.67 7.96 -15.29
N SER A 65 -15.64 8.24 -14.43
CA SER A 65 -16.70 9.22 -14.70
C SER A 65 -16.12 10.62 -14.95
N CYS A 66 -15.16 11.06 -14.12
CA CYS A 66 -14.49 12.33 -14.35
C CYS A 66 -13.74 12.35 -15.69
N TYR A 67 -13.03 11.27 -16.04
CA TYR A 67 -12.29 11.17 -17.30
C TYR A 67 -13.23 11.23 -18.51
N THR A 68 -14.28 10.39 -18.53
CA THR A 68 -15.25 10.32 -19.64
C THR A 68 -16.00 11.64 -19.85
N ASN A 69 -16.30 12.34 -18.77
CA ASN A 69 -17.01 13.63 -18.83
C ASN A 69 -16.06 14.84 -19.01
N ASN A 70 -14.78 14.61 -19.35
CA ASN A 70 -13.74 15.65 -19.51
C ASN A 70 -13.61 16.59 -18.29
N GLN A 71 -13.91 16.07 -17.10
CA GLN A 71 -13.71 16.79 -15.85
C GLN A 71 -12.25 16.66 -15.38
N THR A 72 -11.84 17.57 -14.50
CA THR A 72 -10.50 17.47 -13.87
C THR A 72 -10.47 16.24 -12.98
N LEU A 73 -9.44 15.40 -13.15
CA LEU A 73 -9.27 14.21 -12.32
C LEU A 73 -8.99 14.62 -10.85
N PRO A 74 -9.50 13.86 -9.87
CA PRO A 74 -9.22 14.14 -8.47
C PRO A 74 -7.75 13.93 -8.15
N ILE A 75 -7.23 14.71 -7.20
CA ILE A 75 -5.93 14.46 -6.59
C ILE A 75 -6.08 13.25 -5.66
N ILE A 76 -5.47 12.12 -6.02
CA ILE A 76 -5.56 10.87 -5.26
C ILE A 76 -4.56 10.90 -4.10
N ASP A 77 -4.84 11.69 -3.08
CA ASP A 77 -4.09 11.72 -1.82
C ASP A 77 -4.80 10.89 -0.72
N ASP A 78 -4.16 10.74 0.44
CA ASP A 78 -4.76 10.06 1.59
C ASP A 78 -6.08 10.71 2.03
N THR A 79 -6.25 12.02 1.84
CA THR A 79 -7.46 12.76 2.22
C THR A 79 -8.64 12.39 1.34
N PHE A 80 -8.46 12.41 0.03
CA PHE A 80 -9.45 12.01 -0.97
C PHE A 80 -9.90 10.57 -0.74
N ILE A 81 -8.96 9.64 -0.62
CA ILE A 81 -9.25 8.22 -0.39
C ILE A 81 -9.99 8.03 0.93
N LEU A 82 -9.54 8.71 1.99
CA LEU A 82 -10.24 8.67 3.26
C LEU A 82 -11.69 9.14 3.10
N TYR A 83 -11.95 10.20 2.35
CA TYR A 83 -13.31 10.72 2.14
C TYR A 83 -14.17 9.76 1.33
N CYS A 84 -13.63 9.09 0.30
CA CYS A 84 -14.32 7.99 -0.38
C CYS A 84 -14.75 6.89 0.60
N ILE A 85 -13.85 6.48 1.50
CA ILE A 85 -14.19 5.49 2.55
C ILE A 85 -15.30 6.01 3.47
N LYS A 86 -15.31 7.32 3.80
CA LYS A 86 -16.38 7.91 4.64
C LYS A 86 -17.72 7.91 3.93
N THR A 87 -17.75 8.26 2.65
CA THR A 87 -18.96 8.29 1.83
C THR A 87 -19.62 6.91 1.77
N LEU A 88 -18.83 5.85 1.70
CA LEU A 88 -19.31 4.46 1.70
C LEU A 88 -19.83 3.96 3.06
N GLY A 89 -19.75 4.77 4.13
CA GLY A 89 -20.13 4.31 5.46
C GLY A 89 -21.02 5.28 6.23
N THR A 90 -21.76 4.72 7.20
CA THR A 90 -22.55 5.51 8.14
C THR A 90 -21.70 5.87 9.35
N ARG A 91 -21.83 7.12 9.80
CA ARG A 91 -21.08 7.68 10.92
C ARG A 91 -22.02 8.30 11.93
N ASP A 92 -21.58 8.32 13.17
CA ASP A 92 -22.20 9.13 14.19
C ASP A 92 -21.87 10.62 13.95
N ASN A 93 -22.79 11.52 14.29
CA ASN A 93 -22.57 12.97 14.26
C ASN A 93 -21.51 13.42 15.29
N ARG A 94 -21.13 12.55 16.21
CA ARG A 94 -20.05 12.73 17.19
C ARG A 94 -18.67 12.61 16.52
N GLY A 95 -17.88 13.68 16.53
CA GLY A 95 -16.47 13.65 16.13
C GLY A 95 -16.02 14.85 15.30
N LYS A 96 -14.75 14.81 14.84
CA LYS A 96 -14.19 15.86 13.99
C LYS A 96 -14.79 15.80 12.60
N LYS A 97 -15.47 16.87 12.19
CA LYS A 97 -16.02 17.03 10.83
C LYS A 97 -14.90 17.07 9.79
N CYS A 98 -15.23 16.67 8.56
CA CYS A 98 -14.34 16.83 7.41
C CYS A 98 -13.99 18.31 7.23
N LYS A 99 -12.74 18.57 6.82
CA LYS A 99 -12.25 19.93 6.59
C LYS A 99 -12.76 20.48 5.26
N ASP A 100 -12.83 19.61 4.25
CA ASP A 100 -13.33 19.95 2.92
C ASP A 100 -14.76 19.39 2.77
N THR A 101 -15.74 20.25 3.00
CA THR A 101 -17.15 19.89 2.88
C THR A 101 -17.56 19.75 1.42
N ALA A 102 -16.99 20.56 0.52
CA ALA A 102 -17.36 20.56 -0.89
C ALA A 102 -16.98 19.25 -1.60
N LEU A 103 -15.78 18.72 -1.33
CA LEU A 103 -15.38 17.41 -1.85
C LEU A 103 -16.28 16.31 -1.29
N LEU A 104 -16.60 16.34 0.00
CA LEU A 104 -17.46 15.33 0.62
C LEU A 104 -18.86 15.34 0.01
N ASP A 105 -19.46 16.52 -0.19
CA ASP A 105 -20.78 16.67 -0.81
C ASP A 105 -20.78 16.17 -2.26
N THR A 106 -19.69 16.42 -3.00
CA THR A 106 -19.50 15.91 -4.37
C THR A 106 -19.46 14.38 -4.40
N LEU A 107 -18.68 13.77 -3.49
CA LEU A 107 -18.58 12.31 -3.39
C LEU A 107 -19.89 11.67 -2.91
N GLU A 108 -20.58 12.31 -1.95
CA GLU A 108 -21.88 11.83 -1.46
C GLU A 108 -22.94 11.90 -2.55
N LYS A 109 -22.98 12.98 -3.34
CA LYS A 109 -23.85 13.09 -4.51
C LYS A 109 -23.58 11.98 -5.51
N PHE A 110 -22.31 11.77 -5.87
CA PHE A 110 -21.90 10.69 -6.78
C PHE A 110 -22.28 9.30 -6.23
N TYR A 111 -22.16 9.11 -4.91
CA TYR A 111 -22.58 7.86 -4.27
C TYR A 111 -24.07 7.61 -4.44
N LEU A 112 -24.92 8.60 -4.14
CA LEU A 112 -26.37 8.44 -4.19
C LEU A 112 -26.92 8.33 -5.61
N GLU A 113 -26.35 9.07 -6.56
CA GLU A 113 -26.86 9.15 -7.94
C GLU A 113 -26.31 8.03 -8.83
N GLU A 114 -25.06 7.60 -8.64
CA GLU A 114 -24.38 6.68 -9.56
C GLU A 114 -24.03 5.34 -8.90
N TYR A 115 -23.29 5.37 -7.79
CA TYR A 115 -22.69 4.15 -7.24
C TYR A 115 -23.70 3.25 -6.51
N GLN A 116 -24.52 3.82 -5.63
CA GLN A 116 -25.51 3.07 -4.86
C GLN A 116 -26.54 2.39 -5.77
N PRO A 117 -27.16 3.07 -6.75
CA PRO A 117 -28.13 2.42 -7.65
C PRO A 117 -27.50 1.31 -8.50
N LEU A 118 -26.23 1.47 -8.90
CA LEU A 118 -25.52 0.50 -9.74
C LEU A 118 -25.21 -0.81 -9.01
N LEU A 119 -24.80 -0.74 -7.75
CA LEU A 119 -24.35 -1.92 -6.98
C LEU A 119 -25.32 -2.37 -5.89
N ASN A 120 -26.42 -1.64 -5.68
CA ASN A 120 -27.31 -1.80 -4.53
C ASN A 120 -26.53 -1.84 -3.20
N HIS A 121 -25.54 -0.95 -3.08
CA HIS A 121 -24.61 -0.95 -1.96
C HIS A 121 -25.26 -0.40 -0.68
N GLU A 122 -25.11 -1.13 0.42
CA GLU A 122 -25.48 -0.69 1.75
C GLU A 122 -24.27 -0.10 2.49
N LYS A 123 -24.44 1.09 3.07
CA LYS A 123 -23.35 1.77 3.77
C LYS A 123 -22.85 0.95 4.96
N THR A 124 -21.55 0.70 5.03
CA THR A 124 -20.91 0.01 6.16
C THR A 124 -21.02 0.85 7.44
N ASN A 125 -21.30 0.23 8.58
CA ASN A 125 -21.31 0.94 9.86
C ASN A 125 -19.88 1.28 10.31
N LEU A 126 -19.56 2.58 10.39
CA LEU A 126 -18.23 3.06 10.80
C LEU A 126 -18.17 3.46 12.28
N LYS A 127 -19.16 3.09 13.08
CA LYS A 127 -19.12 3.35 14.52
C LYS A 127 -17.88 2.71 15.13
N ASN A 128 -17.14 3.48 15.93
CA ASN A 128 -15.92 3.05 16.61
C ASN A 128 -14.73 2.65 15.71
N THR A 129 -14.82 2.71 14.38
CA THR A 129 -13.71 2.33 13.47
C THR A 129 -12.84 3.52 13.04
N THR A 130 -13.10 4.73 13.55
CA THR A 130 -12.43 5.99 13.15
C THR A 130 -10.91 5.92 13.06
N PHE A 131 -10.24 5.19 13.96
CA PHE A 131 -8.78 5.07 13.99
C PHE A 131 -8.23 4.05 12.97
N LEU A 132 -9.06 3.15 12.44
CA LEU A 132 -8.68 2.19 11.41
C LEU A 132 -8.66 2.81 10.02
N LEU A 133 -9.60 3.72 9.73
CA LEU A 133 -9.85 4.23 8.38
C LEU A 133 -8.64 4.94 7.75
N PRO A 134 -7.82 5.73 8.48
CA PRO A 134 -6.60 6.29 7.93
C PRO A 134 -5.61 5.21 7.47
N TYR A 135 -5.47 4.10 8.21
CA TYR A 135 -4.62 2.99 7.79
C TYR A 135 -5.13 2.34 6.51
N LEU A 136 -6.45 2.15 6.36
CA LEU A 136 -7.05 1.63 5.13
C LEU A 136 -6.81 2.58 3.95
N ALA A 137 -6.97 3.90 4.17
CA ALA A 137 -6.70 4.91 3.15
C ALA A 137 -5.25 4.86 2.65
N THR A 138 -4.28 4.81 3.57
CA THR A 138 -2.86 4.70 3.22
C THR A 138 -2.54 3.40 2.50
N GLN A 139 -3.19 2.28 2.85
CA GLN A 139 -3.03 1.01 2.12
C GLN A 139 -3.54 1.11 0.68
N ILE A 140 -4.71 1.74 0.46
CA ILE A 140 -5.26 1.98 -0.88
C ILE A 140 -4.33 2.90 -1.67
N HIS A 141 -3.94 4.03 -1.08
CA HIS A 141 -3.03 5.01 -1.69
C HIS A 141 -1.73 4.34 -2.16
N THR A 142 -1.08 3.61 -1.27
CA THR A 142 0.17 2.90 -1.54
C THR A 142 0.00 1.89 -2.68
N SER A 143 -1.11 1.14 -2.69
CA SER A 143 -1.38 0.15 -3.73
C SER A 143 -1.59 0.80 -5.11
N LEU A 144 -2.35 1.88 -5.18
CA LEU A 144 -2.58 2.62 -6.43
C LEU A 144 -1.28 3.25 -6.94
N SER A 145 -0.51 3.88 -6.04
CA SER A 145 0.81 4.45 -6.35
C SER A 145 1.76 3.38 -6.90
N ASN A 146 1.90 2.26 -6.20
CA ASN A 146 2.80 1.17 -6.60
C ASN A 146 2.42 0.59 -7.97
N ASN A 147 1.13 0.50 -8.30
CA ASN A 147 0.70 0.03 -9.62
C ASN A 147 1.27 0.89 -10.76
N SER A 148 1.17 2.22 -10.64
CA SER A 148 1.78 3.12 -11.62
C SER A 148 3.30 2.99 -11.63
N GLN A 149 3.92 2.95 -10.45
CA GLN A 149 5.38 2.83 -10.33
C GLN A 149 5.95 1.56 -10.96
N GLU A 150 5.29 0.42 -10.82
CA GLU A 150 5.78 -0.87 -11.31
C GLU A 150 5.36 -1.16 -12.75
N HIS A 151 4.16 -0.74 -13.16
CA HIS A 151 3.57 -1.22 -14.42
C HIS A 151 3.44 -0.17 -15.51
N PHE A 152 3.57 1.13 -15.22
CA PHE A 152 3.42 2.17 -16.25
C PHE A 152 4.35 1.96 -17.43
N ILE A 153 5.65 1.73 -17.19
CA ILE A 153 6.63 1.53 -18.25
C ILE A 153 6.27 0.32 -19.11
N GLN A 154 5.88 -0.80 -18.48
CA GLN A 154 5.46 -2.00 -19.19
C GLN A 154 4.22 -1.73 -20.06
N HIS A 155 3.24 -1.01 -19.54
CA HIS A 155 2.03 -0.64 -20.28
C HIS A 155 2.34 0.30 -21.44
N PHE A 156 3.22 1.29 -21.24
CA PHE A 156 3.63 2.21 -22.28
C PHE A 156 4.43 1.53 -23.39
N LEU A 157 5.36 0.62 -23.06
CA LEU A 157 6.07 -0.16 -24.06
C LEU A 157 5.12 -1.09 -24.85
N ARG A 158 4.10 -1.65 -24.18
CA ARG A 158 3.04 -2.42 -24.84
C ARG A 158 2.19 -1.54 -25.76
N PHE A 159 1.87 -0.32 -25.32
CA PHE A 159 1.14 0.65 -26.11
C PHE A 159 1.90 0.97 -27.40
N ILE A 160 3.18 1.34 -27.32
CA ILE A 160 4.05 1.57 -28.49
C ILE A 160 3.99 0.37 -29.44
N ASN A 161 4.18 -0.85 -28.93
CA ASN A 161 4.18 -2.05 -29.76
C ASN A 161 2.88 -2.28 -30.53
N LYS A 162 1.75 -1.77 -30.03
CA LYS A 162 0.44 -1.98 -30.63
C LYS A 162 0.08 -0.89 -31.62
N THR A 163 0.36 0.36 -31.28
CA THR A 163 -0.05 1.53 -32.08
C THR A 163 0.97 1.94 -33.14
N THR A 164 2.12 1.26 -33.24
CA THR A 164 3.15 1.53 -34.26
C THR A 164 3.33 0.41 -35.29
N THR A 165 2.54 -0.66 -35.21
CA THR A 165 2.59 -1.80 -36.14
C THR A 165 2.37 -1.38 -37.60
N ALA A 166 1.45 -0.44 -37.84
CA ALA A 166 1.19 0.11 -39.16
C ALA A 166 2.32 1.02 -39.69
N ILE A 167 3.22 1.49 -38.83
CA ILE A 167 4.36 2.36 -39.20
C ILE A 167 5.57 1.52 -39.58
N THR A 168 5.93 0.54 -38.74
CA THR A 168 7.07 -0.34 -39.00
C THR A 168 6.95 -1.65 -38.22
N GLU A 169 7.33 -2.75 -38.87
CA GLU A 169 7.49 -4.07 -38.24
C GLU A 169 8.94 -4.34 -37.80
N ASP A 170 9.89 -3.47 -38.19
CA ASP A 170 11.30 -3.62 -37.84
C ASP A 170 11.52 -3.42 -36.33
N LYS A 171 11.85 -4.53 -35.66
CA LYS A 171 12.12 -4.58 -34.22
C LYS A 171 13.30 -3.72 -33.80
N SER A 172 14.30 -3.53 -34.65
CA SER A 172 15.48 -2.72 -34.35
C SER A 172 15.12 -1.23 -34.28
N ILE A 173 14.29 -0.75 -35.21
CA ILE A 173 13.77 0.62 -35.24
C ILE A 173 12.88 0.87 -34.03
N LEU A 174 11.96 -0.05 -33.71
CA LEU A 174 11.10 0.05 -32.53
C LEU A 174 11.88 0.02 -31.22
N PHE A 175 12.95 -0.79 -31.14
CA PHE A 175 13.82 -0.81 -29.98
C PHE A 175 14.51 0.54 -29.78
N LYS A 176 15.03 1.14 -30.86
CA LYS A 176 15.65 2.47 -30.82
C LYS A 176 14.65 3.54 -30.36
N LEU A 177 13.43 3.56 -30.93
CA LEU A 177 12.36 4.47 -30.51
C LEU A 177 12.08 4.36 -29.01
N LYS A 178 11.82 3.15 -28.51
CA LYS A 178 11.53 2.94 -27.08
C LYS A 178 12.65 3.46 -26.20
N HIS A 179 13.91 3.14 -26.54
CA HIS A 179 15.05 3.60 -25.77
C HIS A 179 15.13 5.13 -25.74
N GLN A 180 14.99 5.80 -26.89
CA GLN A 180 15.02 7.26 -27.00
C GLN A 180 13.89 7.93 -26.22
N LEU A 181 12.67 7.38 -26.30
CA LEU A 181 11.54 7.89 -25.51
C LEU A 181 11.79 7.74 -23.99
N MET A 182 12.39 6.64 -23.53
CA MET A 182 12.66 6.43 -22.09
C MET A 182 13.66 7.44 -21.51
N ILE A 183 14.62 7.90 -22.32
CA ILE A 183 15.64 8.88 -21.94
C ILE A 183 15.26 10.32 -22.30
N LEU A 184 14.08 10.53 -22.89
CA LEU A 184 13.58 11.85 -23.34
C LEU A 184 14.51 12.50 -24.39
N ASP A 185 15.05 11.67 -25.28
CA ASP A 185 15.85 12.14 -26.41
C ASP A 185 14.94 12.71 -27.51
N ASN A 186 15.31 13.89 -28.02
CA ASN A 186 14.57 14.59 -29.06
C ASN A 186 14.88 14.05 -30.47
N GLU A 187 15.99 13.33 -30.66
CA GLU A 187 16.47 12.85 -31.95
C GLU A 187 15.88 11.48 -32.35
N THR A 188 14.56 11.35 -32.32
CA THR A 188 13.89 10.12 -32.79
C THR A 188 13.69 10.15 -34.31
N ASN A 189 13.64 8.98 -34.95
CA ASN A 189 13.34 8.86 -36.38
C ASN A 189 12.04 9.58 -36.77
N GLU A 190 12.09 10.35 -37.87
CA GLU A 190 11.00 11.19 -38.37
C GLU A 190 9.73 10.40 -38.70
N ILE A 191 9.85 9.11 -39.04
CA ILE A 191 8.70 8.22 -39.31
C ILE A 191 7.70 8.16 -38.15
N PHE A 192 8.13 8.48 -36.92
CA PHE A 192 7.27 8.50 -35.73
C PHE A 192 6.77 9.90 -35.34
N ASN A 193 7.08 10.95 -36.10
CA ASN A 193 6.75 12.33 -35.71
C ASN A 193 5.25 12.55 -35.52
N GLU A 194 4.43 12.04 -36.44
CA GLU A 194 2.97 12.11 -36.33
C GLU A 194 2.48 11.37 -35.09
N TRP A 195 2.88 10.09 -34.94
CA TRP A 195 2.52 9.25 -33.79
C TRP A 195 2.90 9.92 -32.45
N LYS A 196 4.11 10.47 -32.35
CA LYS A 196 4.58 11.16 -31.14
C LYS A 196 3.72 12.36 -30.81
N THR A 197 3.45 13.20 -31.82
CA THR A 197 2.68 14.43 -31.66
C THR A 197 1.25 14.10 -31.23
N THR A 198 0.65 13.04 -31.77
CA THR A 198 -0.69 12.57 -31.41
C THR A 198 -0.76 12.04 -29.98
N HIS A 199 0.18 11.21 -29.55
CA HIS A 199 0.03 10.44 -28.31
C HIS A 199 0.80 10.98 -27.10
N LEU A 200 2.04 11.46 -27.26
CA LEU A 200 2.92 11.66 -26.10
C LEU A 200 2.45 12.75 -25.14
N HIS A 201 1.85 13.83 -25.65
CA HIS A 201 1.33 14.92 -24.83
C HIS A 201 0.13 14.51 -23.97
N ASN A 202 -0.60 13.46 -24.37
CA ASN A 202 -1.70 12.89 -23.61
C ASN A 202 -1.22 11.86 -22.57
N ILE A 203 -0.06 11.24 -22.81
CA ILE A 203 0.48 10.17 -21.98
C ILE A 203 1.39 10.70 -20.86
N PHE A 204 2.24 11.67 -21.17
CA PHE A 204 3.27 12.14 -20.26
C PHE A 204 2.89 13.43 -19.54
N PRO A 205 3.21 13.53 -18.23
CA PRO A 205 3.08 14.78 -17.52
C PRO A 205 4.12 15.79 -18.00
N GLN A 206 3.83 17.07 -17.77
CA GLN A 206 4.77 18.14 -18.07
C GLN A 206 5.96 18.12 -17.08
N ASN A 207 7.08 18.70 -17.52
CA ASN A 207 8.28 18.97 -16.71
C ASN A 207 9.01 17.72 -16.15
N ILE A 208 9.19 16.67 -16.96
CA ILE A 208 10.00 15.51 -16.58
C ILE A 208 11.49 15.91 -16.58
N LYS A 209 12.15 15.80 -15.42
CA LYS A 209 13.53 16.34 -15.23
C LYS A 209 14.68 15.38 -15.57
N LYS A 210 14.49 14.07 -15.43
CA LYS A 210 15.57 13.08 -15.53
C LYS A 210 15.29 12.02 -16.58
N SER A 211 14.37 11.11 -16.27
CA SER A 211 13.92 10.04 -17.16
C SER A 211 12.53 9.63 -16.72
N ILE A 212 11.80 8.97 -17.62
CA ILE A 212 10.46 8.47 -17.32
C ILE A 212 10.53 7.46 -16.17
N HIS A 213 11.55 6.59 -16.16
CA HIS A 213 11.79 5.61 -15.10
C HIS A 213 11.91 6.23 -13.71
N TYR A 214 12.59 7.38 -13.60
CA TYR A 214 12.72 8.06 -12.31
C TYR A 214 11.45 8.80 -11.95
N ASP A 215 10.87 9.52 -12.90
CA ASP A 215 9.76 10.43 -12.64
C ASP A 215 8.48 9.71 -12.23
N VAL A 216 8.16 8.56 -12.84
CA VAL A 216 7.00 7.75 -12.43
C VAL A 216 7.12 7.21 -11.00
N LYS A 217 8.35 6.98 -10.51
CA LYS A 217 8.59 6.58 -9.11
C LYS A 217 8.33 7.74 -8.14
N VAL A 218 8.57 8.98 -8.55
CA VAL A 218 8.41 10.17 -7.71
C VAL A 218 6.99 10.73 -7.77
N ARG A 219 6.37 10.73 -8.95
CA ARG A 219 5.05 11.33 -9.23
C ARG A 219 4.10 10.34 -9.92
N PRO A 220 3.79 9.19 -9.31
CA PRO A 220 3.04 8.12 -9.96
C PRO A 220 1.65 8.53 -10.48
N PHE A 221 0.91 9.33 -9.69
CA PHE A 221 -0.46 9.72 -10.04
C PHE A 221 -0.56 10.70 -11.22
N GLU A 222 0.52 11.43 -11.53
CA GLU A 222 0.58 12.31 -12.72
C GLU A 222 0.48 11.51 -14.03
N TYR A 223 0.82 10.21 -13.99
CA TYR A 223 0.73 9.31 -15.14
C TYR A 223 -0.64 8.64 -15.27
N LEU A 224 -1.57 8.85 -14.33
CA LEU A 224 -2.89 8.22 -14.36
C LEU A 224 -3.70 8.63 -15.58
N LYS A 225 -3.73 9.93 -15.90
CA LYS A 225 -4.41 10.45 -17.10
C LYS A 225 -3.87 9.77 -18.37
N GLY A 226 -2.55 9.64 -18.46
CA GLY A 226 -1.90 8.98 -19.59
C GLY A 226 -2.22 7.49 -19.69
N MET A 227 -2.34 6.79 -18.56
CA MET A 227 -2.77 5.40 -18.53
C MET A 227 -4.24 5.23 -18.98
N LEU A 228 -5.13 6.14 -18.61
CA LEU A 228 -6.52 6.14 -19.08
C LEU A 228 -6.59 6.39 -20.59
N TYR A 229 -5.85 7.39 -21.08
CA TYR A 229 -5.74 7.68 -22.51
C TYR A 229 -5.21 6.49 -23.33
N MET A 230 -4.15 5.83 -22.85
CA MET A 230 -3.62 4.64 -23.51
C MET A 230 -4.69 3.54 -23.61
N ASN A 231 -5.48 3.33 -22.56
CA ASN A 231 -6.59 2.37 -22.61
C ASN A 231 -7.67 2.79 -23.61
N GLU A 232 -8.05 4.06 -23.66
CA GLU A 232 -9.06 4.58 -24.61
C GLU A 232 -8.63 4.35 -26.08
N VAL A 233 -7.36 4.59 -26.41
CA VAL A 233 -6.82 4.33 -27.75
C VAL A 233 -6.78 2.83 -28.04
N LEU A 234 -6.30 2.01 -27.09
CA LEU A 234 -6.26 0.56 -27.25
C LEU A 234 -7.67 -0.03 -27.39
N GLU A 235 -8.67 0.54 -26.73
CA GLU A 235 -10.07 0.12 -26.84
C GLU A 235 -10.61 0.36 -28.24
N LYS A 236 -10.34 1.54 -28.83
CA LYS A 236 -10.71 1.88 -30.22
C LYS A 236 -10.07 0.95 -31.25
N GLU A 237 -8.87 0.43 -30.96
CA GLU A 237 -8.13 -0.53 -31.79
C GLU A 237 -8.43 -2.01 -31.44
N GLU A 238 -9.45 -2.27 -30.62
CA GLU A 238 -9.87 -3.61 -30.19
C GLU A 238 -8.72 -4.42 -29.54
N HIS A 239 -7.82 -3.73 -28.85
CA HIS A 239 -6.70 -4.31 -28.14
C HIS A 239 -7.00 -4.59 -26.67
N LYS A 240 -6.29 -5.58 -26.11
CA LYS A 240 -6.41 -5.92 -24.68
C LYS A 240 -6.01 -4.72 -23.82
N LEU A 241 -6.94 -4.30 -22.96
CA LEU A 241 -6.74 -3.21 -22.00
C LEU A 241 -5.87 -3.62 -20.81
N PHE A 242 -5.47 -2.66 -20.01
CA PHE A 242 -4.82 -2.89 -18.71
C PHE A 242 -5.61 -2.17 -17.60
N GLN A 243 -5.13 -2.26 -16.35
CA GLN A 243 -5.83 -1.74 -15.17
C GLN A 243 -5.02 -0.56 -14.58
N PRO A 244 -5.28 0.69 -15.00
CA PRO A 244 -4.68 1.89 -14.40
C PRO A 244 -4.95 2.02 -12.90
N LEU A 245 -6.17 1.63 -12.50
CA LEU A 245 -6.65 1.59 -11.12
C LEU A 245 -6.91 0.13 -10.74
N PRO A 246 -5.96 -0.54 -10.08
CA PRO A 246 -6.09 -1.95 -9.74
C PRO A 246 -7.21 -2.16 -8.72
N LEU A 247 -7.90 -3.29 -8.87
CA LEU A 247 -8.85 -3.80 -7.89
C LEU A 247 -8.23 -4.99 -7.15
N ARG A 248 -8.82 -5.37 -6.02
CA ARG A 248 -8.45 -6.61 -5.34
C ARG A 248 -8.77 -7.81 -6.24
N SER A 249 -7.82 -8.73 -6.36
CA SER A 249 -7.95 -9.94 -7.20
C SER A 249 -8.58 -11.13 -6.49
N ASN A 250 -8.77 -11.06 -5.16
CA ASN A 250 -9.49 -12.05 -4.39
C ASN A 250 -10.19 -11.42 -3.19
N ILE A 251 -11.20 -12.12 -2.69
CA ILE A 251 -12.03 -11.74 -1.54
C ILE A 251 -11.43 -12.18 -0.20
N ILE A 252 -10.25 -12.82 -0.21
CA ILE A 252 -9.61 -13.30 1.02
C ILE A 252 -9.21 -12.09 1.87
N PRO A 253 -9.71 -11.97 3.12
CA PRO A 253 -9.40 -10.85 3.98
C PRO A 253 -7.89 -10.66 4.14
N LYS A 254 -7.48 -9.39 4.14
CA LYS A 254 -6.10 -8.96 4.39
C LYS A 254 -5.99 -8.40 5.80
N HIS A 255 -4.76 -8.29 6.28
CA HIS A 255 -4.47 -7.76 7.61
C HIS A 255 -4.97 -6.32 7.77
N ILE A 256 -5.74 -6.09 8.83
CA ILE A 256 -6.04 -4.74 9.33
C ILE A 256 -5.04 -4.37 10.43
N ILE A 257 -4.72 -3.08 10.55
CA ILE A 257 -3.85 -2.56 11.61
C ILE A 257 -4.73 -2.18 12.81
N ILE A 258 -4.40 -2.68 14.00
CA ILE A 258 -5.02 -2.28 15.26
C ILE A 258 -3.93 -1.69 16.16
N ASP A 259 -4.09 -0.43 16.52
CA ASP A 259 -3.27 0.26 17.50
C ASP A 259 -4.04 0.50 18.81
N THR A 260 -3.39 1.12 19.79
CA THR A 260 -3.99 1.38 21.11
C THR A 260 -5.27 2.21 21.01
N ALA A 261 -5.31 3.23 20.13
CA ALA A 261 -6.49 4.09 19.96
C ALA A 261 -7.65 3.31 19.33
N SER A 262 -7.35 2.48 18.33
CA SER A 262 -8.30 1.56 17.72
C SER A 262 -8.87 0.60 18.76
N LEU A 263 -8.03 0.01 19.61
CA LEU A 263 -8.44 -0.93 20.64
C LEU A 263 -9.38 -0.28 21.67
N VAL A 264 -9.04 0.91 22.18
CA VAL A 264 -9.92 1.68 23.07
C VAL A 264 -11.23 2.04 22.37
N SER A 265 -11.18 2.39 21.09
CA SER A 265 -12.37 2.73 20.33
C SER A 265 -13.32 1.56 20.16
N LEU A 266 -12.78 0.38 19.83
CA LEU A 266 -13.54 -0.83 19.50
C LEU A 266 -14.05 -1.58 20.72
N PHE A 267 -13.21 -1.74 21.75
CA PHE A 267 -13.45 -2.69 22.84
C PHE A 267 -13.74 -2.04 24.19
N CYS A 268 -13.58 -0.72 24.34
CA CYS A 268 -13.94 -0.03 25.59
C CYS A 268 -15.43 0.35 25.57
N PRO A 269 -16.26 -0.17 26.51
CA PRO A 269 -17.69 0.10 26.53
C PRO A 269 -17.99 1.56 26.90
N GLU A 270 -19.08 2.14 26.38
CA GLU A 270 -19.49 3.53 26.66
C GLU A 270 -19.92 3.76 28.13
N THR A 271 -20.31 2.69 28.83
CA THR A 271 -20.67 2.69 30.25
C THR A 271 -19.96 1.54 30.98
N ASP A 272 -19.69 1.74 32.27
CA ASP A 272 -19.25 0.65 33.15
C ASP A 272 -20.41 -0.30 33.50
N LYS A 273 -20.13 -1.32 34.33
CA LYS A 273 -21.13 -2.30 34.77
C LYS A 273 -22.24 -1.68 35.64
N ASP A 274 -21.98 -0.51 36.21
CA ASP A 274 -22.86 0.22 37.12
C ASP A 274 -23.65 1.33 36.40
N GLY A 275 -23.50 1.44 35.07
CA GLY A 275 -24.21 2.41 34.24
C GLY A 275 -23.56 3.80 34.19
N ASN A 276 -22.41 4.01 34.83
CA ASN A 276 -21.69 5.27 34.74
C ASN A 276 -21.01 5.39 33.38
N LYS A 277 -21.04 6.59 32.80
CA LYS A 277 -20.32 6.87 31.54
C LYS A 277 -18.84 6.56 31.72
N ASN A 278 -18.34 5.64 30.92
CA ASN A 278 -16.94 5.29 30.90
C ASN A 278 -16.13 6.46 30.35
N LYS A 279 -14.95 6.66 30.92
CA LYS A 279 -14.02 7.73 30.55
C LYS A 279 -13.27 7.41 29.25
N LYS A 280 -13.94 6.93 28.21
CA LYS A 280 -13.36 6.61 26.89
C LYS A 280 -12.56 7.80 26.33
N GLY A 281 -13.08 9.01 26.50
CA GLY A 281 -12.37 10.25 26.16
C GLY A 281 -11.07 10.45 26.96
N ASN A 282 -11.06 10.13 28.25
CA ASN A 282 -9.85 10.28 29.09
C ASN A 282 -8.82 9.18 28.81
N LEU A 283 -9.26 7.95 28.49
CA LEU A 283 -8.35 6.90 28.04
C LEU A 283 -7.71 7.28 26.70
N LEU A 284 -8.47 7.88 25.79
CA LEU A 284 -7.95 8.40 24.52
C LEU A 284 -7.03 9.62 24.71
N SER A 285 -7.23 10.45 25.74
CA SER A 285 -6.31 11.56 26.04
C SER A 285 -5.02 11.10 26.71
N ASN A 286 -5.08 10.03 27.51
CA ASN A 286 -3.96 9.51 28.31
C ASN A 286 -3.49 8.14 27.78
N ILE A 287 -3.51 7.93 26.47
CA ILE A 287 -3.17 6.64 25.85
C ILE A 287 -1.79 6.17 26.29
N LYS A 288 -0.79 7.05 26.29
CA LYS A 288 0.62 6.69 26.56
C LYS A 288 0.81 6.09 27.95
N ASP A 289 0.13 6.64 28.95
CA ASP A 289 0.29 6.22 30.35
C ASP A 289 -0.41 4.87 30.61
N ASN A 290 -1.45 4.56 29.83
CA ASN A 290 -2.28 3.37 30.03
C ASN A 290 -2.07 2.27 28.97
N GLN A 291 -1.11 2.42 28.04
CA GLN A 291 -0.96 1.49 26.91
C GLN A 291 -0.79 0.04 27.37
N HIS A 292 0.07 -0.18 28.37
CA HIS A 292 0.36 -1.52 28.85
C HIS A 292 -0.92 -2.20 29.37
N ASP A 293 -1.71 -1.52 30.19
CA ASP A 293 -2.91 -2.09 30.80
C ASP A 293 -4.03 -2.29 29.80
N ILE A 294 -4.19 -1.35 28.86
CA ILE A 294 -5.11 -1.49 27.73
C ILE A 294 -4.78 -2.75 26.93
N TRP A 295 -3.51 -2.93 26.54
CA TRP A 295 -3.10 -4.11 25.78
C TRP A 295 -3.13 -5.38 26.61
N ASN A 296 -2.83 -5.32 27.91
CA ASN A 296 -2.88 -6.48 28.80
C ASN A 296 -4.31 -6.93 29.11
N SER A 297 -5.31 -6.05 28.99
CA SER A 297 -6.72 -6.46 29.06
C SER A 297 -7.19 -7.25 27.82
N PHE A 298 -6.49 -7.07 26.70
CA PHE A 298 -6.85 -7.66 25.41
C PHE A 298 -5.99 -8.88 25.06
N LEU A 299 -4.68 -8.76 25.27
CA LEU A 299 -3.66 -9.77 25.01
C LEU A 299 -3.01 -10.24 26.32
N ASN A 300 -2.68 -11.51 26.40
CA ASN A 300 -1.82 -12.08 27.42
C ASN A 300 -0.37 -11.64 27.23
N LEU A 301 -0.01 -10.46 27.75
CA LEU A 301 1.35 -9.92 27.64
C LEU A 301 2.39 -10.75 28.42
N ASN A 302 1.97 -11.67 29.28
CA ASN A 302 2.88 -12.63 29.94
C ASN A 302 3.36 -13.75 29.00
N HIS A 303 2.74 -13.91 27.83
CA HIS A 303 3.12 -14.91 26.84
C HIS A 303 4.58 -14.73 26.38
N LYS A 304 5.28 -15.85 26.16
CA LYS A 304 6.72 -15.88 25.83
C LYS A 304 7.13 -15.00 24.65
N ILE A 305 6.22 -14.75 23.70
CA ILE A 305 6.48 -13.90 22.52
C ILE A 305 6.81 -12.45 22.88
N PHE A 306 6.29 -11.95 24.01
CA PHE A 306 6.54 -10.58 24.48
C PHE A 306 7.85 -10.46 25.26
N ARG A 307 8.47 -11.59 25.65
CA ARG A 307 9.74 -11.62 26.36
C ARG A 307 10.88 -11.53 25.33
N ASN A 308 11.47 -10.35 25.20
CA ASN A 308 12.61 -10.14 24.30
C ASN A 308 13.70 -9.28 24.97
N GLN A 309 14.97 -9.64 24.75
CA GLN A 309 16.12 -8.92 25.31
C GLN A 309 16.26 -7.51 24.72
N TYR A 310 16.16 -7.37 23.40
CA TYR A 310 16.49 -6.15 22.67
C TYR A 310 15.28 -5.34 22.21
N TYR A 311 14.13 -5.99 22.13
CA TYR A 311 12.90 -5.40 21.62
C TYR A 311 11.82 -5.37 22.68
N GLN A 312 10.87 -4.47 22.53
CA GLN A 312 9.64 -4.42 23.31
C GLN A 312 8.44 -4.19 22.39
N PHE A 313 7.27 -4.65 22.83
CA PHE A 313 6.05 -4.51 22.05
C PHE A 313 5.73 -3.03 21.79
N HIS A 314 5.42 -2.70 20.54
CA HIS A 314 5.13 -1.34 20.09
C HIS A 314 3.64 -0.99 20.14
N HIS A 315 2.82 -1.81 20.82
CA HIS A 315 1.40 -1.52 21.02
C HIS A 315 0.62 -1.34 19.71
N GLN A 316 0.98 -2.16 18.71
CA GLN A 316 0.33 -2.24 17.41
C GLN A 316 0.40 -3.67 16.90
N ILE A 317 -0.71 -4.15 16.34
CA ILE A 317 -0.80 -5.46 15.69
C ILE A 317 -1.36 -5.30 14.28
N GLN A 318 -1.07 -6.29 13.44
CA GLN A 318 -1.72 -6.51 12.16
C GLN A 318 -2.40 -7.88 12.19
N THR A 319 -3.69 -7.98 11.87
CA THR A 319 -4.44 -9.25 11.96
C THR A 319 -5.42 -9.44 10.82
N ASP A 320 -5.54 -10.68 10.35
CA ASP A 320 -6.58 -11.14 9.41
C ASP A 320 -7.69 -11.93 10.14
N GLY A 321 -7.71 -11.88 11.48
CA GLY A 321 -8.64 -12.63 12.35
C GLY A 321 -8.12 -13.99 12.79
N ILE A 322 -7.10 -14.53 12.11
CA ILE A 322 -6.50 -15.84 12.44
C ILE A 322 -5.03 -15.65 12.83
N SER A 323 -4.26 -15.01 11.95
CA SER A 323 -2.86 -14.70 12.12
C SER A 323 -2.68 -13.28 12.63
N CYS A 324 -1.72 -13.09 13.54
CA CYS A 324 -1.39 -11.82 14.15
C CYS A 324 0.11 -11.54 13.98
N CYS A 325 0.42 -10.38 13.42
CA CYS A 325 1.74 -9.81 13.32
C CYS A 325 1.89 -8.74 14.40
N LEU A 326 2.71 -9.02 15.40
CA LEU A 326 3.00 -8.12 16.50
C LEU A 326 4.17 -7.20 16.13
N LEU A 327 3.97 -5.89 16.18
CA LEU A 327 5.04 -4.93 15.93
C LEU A 327 5.84 -4.69 17.21
N PHE A 328 7.16 -4.83 17.12
CA PHE A 328 8.09 -4.55 18.20
C PHE A 328 9.08 -3.45 17.79
N ILE A 329 9.50 -2.66 18.76
CA ILE A 329 10.51 -1.61 18.62
C ILE A 329 11.72 -1.95 19.48
N ARG A 330 12.91 -1.62 19.00
CA ARG A 330 14.16 -1.71 19.76
C ARG A 330 14.05 -0.89 21.05
N LYS A 331 14.46 -1.46 22.18
CA LYS A 331 14.25 -0.83 23.51
C LYS A 331 14.89 0.55 23.63
N ASP A 332 16.07 0.72 23.03
CA ASP A 332 16.82 1.98 23.01
C ASP A 332 16.20 3.07 22.10
N LEU A 333 15.18 2.72 21.31
CA LEU A 333 14.53 3.64 20.36
C LEU A 333 13.12 4.08 20.79
N LYS A 334 12.49 3.43 21.78
CA LYS A 334 11.07 3.71 22.12
C LYS A 334 10.82 5.13 22.60
N ASP A 335 11.71 5.65 23.44
CA ASP A 335 11.53 6.97 24.07
C ASP A 335 12.33 8.08 23.37
N LYS A 336 12.84 7.82 22.16
CA LYS A 336 13.56 8.85 21.38
C LYS A 336 12.61 9.97 20.97
N LYS A 337 13.08 11.22 21.13
CA LYS A 337 12.30 12.44 20.83
C LYS A 337 11.81 12.46 19.38
N TRP A 338 10.62 13.01 19.18
CA TRP A 338 10.03 13.33 17.88
C TRP A 338 11.04 14.03 16.95
N GLY A 339 11.18 13.55 15.71
CA GLY A 339 12.16 14.05 14.74
C GLY A 339 13.50 13.31 14.70
N SER A 340 13.76 12.40 15.63
CA SER A 340 14.93 11.51 15.56
C SER A 340 14.74 10.52 14.40
N ARG A 341 15.58 10.60 13.36
CA ARG A 341 15.57 9.59 12.29
C ARG A 341 15.88 8.23 12.90
N VAL A 342 14.99 7.28 12.67
CA VAL A 342 15.20 5.89 13.05
C VAL A 342 16.38 5.35 12.23
N PRO A 343 17.33 4.61 12.82
CA PRO A 343 18.45 4.05 12.08
C PRO A 343 17.95 3.19 10.92
N THR A 344 18.28 3.58 9.69
CA THR A 344 18.06 2.76 8.50
C THR A 344 19.25 1.83 8.35
N ILE A 345 18.97 0.53 8.39
CA ILE A 345 19.98 -0.45 8.02
C ILE A 345 20.04 -0.45 6.50
N PRO A 346 21.23 -0.26 5.89
CA PRO A 346 21.36 -0.39 4.44
C PRO A 346 20.90 -1.79 4.02
N GLU A 347 20.17 -1.88 2.91
CA GLU A 347 19.83 -3.19 2.32
C GLU A 347 21.12 -3.97 2.07
N GLN A 348 21.21 -5.17 2.64
CA GLN A 348 22.35 -6.03 2.45
C GLN A 348 22.31 -6.57 1.01
N ASP A 349 23.40 -6.35 0.26
CA ASP A 349 23.56 -6.98 -1.05
C ASP A 349 23.65 -8.50 -0.84
N PHE A 350 22.79 -9.25 -1.54
CA PHE A 350 22.87 -10.70 -1.56
C PHE A 350 24.01 -11.14 -2.50
N TYR A 351 24.96 -11.89 -1.97
CA TYR A 351 26.05 -12.50 -2.73
C TYR A 351 25.63 -13.90 -3.17
N ASN A 352 25.77 -14.20 -4.46
CA ASN A 352 25.66 -15.55 -4.98
C ASN A 352 26.97 -16.31 -4.70
N ILE A 353 26.94 -17.64 -4.82
CA ILE A 353 28.15 -18.48 -4.72
C ILE A 353 29.24 -17.99 -5.68
N GLU A 354 28.83 -17.56 -6.89
CA GLU A 354 29.69 -17.02 -7.94
C GLU A 354 30.39 -15.70 -7.56
N ASP A 355 29.84 -14.97 -6.58
CA ASP A 355 30.38 -13.69 -6.13
C ASP A 355 31.44 -13.87 -5.02
N LEU A 356 31.70 -15.11 -4.56
CA LEU A 356 32.61 -15.42 -3.45
C LEU A 356 33.96 -15.95 -3.95
N SER A 357 35.03 -15.58 -3.25
CA SER A 357 36.36 -16.16 -3.45
C SER A 357 36.42 -17.61 -2.93
N LYS A 358 37.43 -18.38 -3.40
CA LYS A 358 37.66 -19.75 -2.92
C LYS A 358 37.85 -19.82 -1.40
N GLU A 359 38.59 -18.87 -0.84
CA GLU A 359 38.84 -18.78 0.62
C GLU A 359 37.53 -18.58 1.39
N GLN A 360 36.63 -17.73 0.88
CA GLN A 360 35.30 -17.51 1.49
C GLN A 360 34.42 -18.76 1.38
N LEU A 361 34.45 -19.46 0.24
CA LEU A 361 33.71 -20.71 0.06
C LEU A 361 34.22 -21.81 0.99
N ASP A 362 35.53 -21.84 1.26
CA ASP A 362 36.10 -22.81 2.21
C ASP A 362 35.57 -22.61 3.63
N THR A 363 35.31 -21.37 4.06
CA THR A 363 34.68 -21.08 5.37
C THR A 363 33.23 -21.60 5.50
N LEU A 364 32.60 -21.97 4.38
CA LEU A 364 31.24 -22.48 4.33
C LEU A 364 31.13 -24.00 4.33
N LYS A 365 32.23 -24.74 4.13
CA LYS A 365 32.24 -26.21 4.01
C LYS A 365 31.61 -26.92 5.20
N ASP A 366 31.79 -26.38 6.40
CA ASP A 366 31.28 -26.97 7.64
C ASP A 366 29.82 -26.57 7.94
N ARG A 367 29.18 -25.77 7.08
CA ARG A 367 27.80 -25.33 7.27
C ARG A 367 26.85 -26.17 6.42
N ASN A 368 25.65 -26.41 6.94
CA ASN A 368 24.56 -26.96 6.14
C ASN A 368 24.07 -25.89 5.15
N ILE A 369 24.44 -26.05 3.88
CA ILE A 369 24.06 -25.13 2.80
C ILE A 369 22.72 -25.59 2.22
N VAL A 370 21.73 -24.71 2.25
CA VAL A 370 20.47 -24.90 1.52
C VAL A 370 20.50 -24.02 0.28
N GLY A 371 20.61 -24.64 -0.89
CA GLY A 371 20.52 -23.93 -2.17
C GLY A 371 19.08 -23.52 -2.45
N CYS A 372 18.87 -22.26 -2.83
CA CYS A 372 17.60 -21.77 -3.34
C CYS A 372 17.85 -21.27 -4.76
N ASP A 373 17.27 -21.93 -5.78
CA ASP A 373 17.34 -21.43 -7.16
C ASP A 373 16.50 -20.15 -7.25
N PRO A 374 17.09 -18.99 -7.56
CA PRO A 374 16.35 -17.74 -7.73
C PRO A 374 15.54 -17.70 -9.05
N GLY A 375 15.29 -18.84 -9.69
CA GLY A 375 14.54 -18.97 -10.94
C GLY A 375 15.40 -18.75 -12.18
N LYS A 376 16.72 -18.97 -12.09
CA LYS A 376 17.66 -18.83 -13.22
C LYS A 376 17.67 -20.05 -14.14
N ARG A 377 16.93 -21.13 -13.83
CA ARG A 377 16.77 -22.32 -14.68
C ARG A 377 18.08 -22.92 -15.17
N SER A 378 19.14 -22.78 -14.37
CA SER A 378 20.47 -23.31 -14.66
C SER A 378 21.07 -23.81 -13.35
N LEU A 379 20.65 -25.02 -12.98
CA LEU A 379 21.35 -25.87 -12.02
C LEU A 379 21.94 -27.04 -12.80
#